data_AF-A0A6S7DUB4-F1
#
_entry.id   AF-A0A6S7DUB4-F1
#
_cell.length_a   1.000
_cell.length_b   1.000
_cell.length_c   1.000
_cell.angle_alpha   90.00
_cell.angle_beta   90.00
_cell.angle_gamma   90.00
#
_symmetry.space_group_name_H-M   'P 1'
#
loop_
_entity.id
_entity.type
_entity.pdbx_description
1 polymer ?
#
loop_
_entity_poly.entity_id
_entity_poly.type
_entity_poly.pdbx_seq_one_letter_code
_entity_poly.pdbx_strand_id
1 'polypeptide(L)'
;MSEPYSAFLNLQMPRENLARWLAAPAPAASRWSDWRAIGGQWYLSEGKDLAASSNQDLGRLIAECDAMLARHPDNRAALGAILASAEAENIKVAAYDRTGTRFVAGSLTYSENLYDLIVFFSIARGAADFLEADGRGLAVVHDYLWGEEDERKTVAALELAANGGSVFLASEALGQAAGAFEAMVDAMLEGKEDPAFHPRNQLDHL
;
A
#
# COMPACT_ATOMS: atom_id res chain seq x y z
N MET A 1 -4.87 -17.57 -16.29
CA MET A 1 -5.08 -17.06 -14.91
C MET A 1 -4.55 -15.65 -14.93
N SER A 2 -5.24 -14.70 -14.31
CA SER A 2 -4.75 -13.32 -14.16
C SER A 2 -3.73 -13.29 -13.01
N GLU A 3 -2.75 -12.39 -13.09
CA GLU A 3 -1.50 -12.47 -12.33
C GLU A 3 -1.49 -11.41 -11.22
N PRO A 4 -1.15 -11.76 -9.97
CA PRO A 4 -1.31 -10.83 -8.85
C PRO A 4 -0.35 -9.62 -8.92
N TYR A 5 -0.84 -8.43 -8.53
CA TYR A 5 -0.01 -7.25 -8.32
C TYR A 5 0.89 -7.40 -7.10
N SER A 6 1.66 -6.37 -6.78
CA SER A 6 2.39 -6.23 -5.53
C SER A 6 1.95 -4.96 -4.82
N ALA A 7 1.81 -5.00 -3.50
CA ALA A 7 1.40 -3.86 -2.68
C ALA A 7 2.47 -3.49 -1.67
N PHE A 8 2.84 -2.21 -1.63
CA PHE A 8 3.97 -1.75 -0.84
C PHE A 8 3.78 -0.38 -0.23
N LEU A 9 4.24 -0.24 0.99
CA LEU A 9 4.14 0.93 1.82
C LEU A 9 5.52 1.29 2.33
N ASN A 10 5.93 2.54 2.13
CA ASN A 10 7.11 3.12 2.74
C ASN A 10 6.71 4.35 3.56
N LEU A 11 7.15 4.42 4.81
CA LEU A 11 6.87 5.50 5.74
C LEU A 11 8.18 6.01 6.36
N GLN A 12 8.48 7.29 6.15
CA GLN A 12 9.50 8.00 6.91
C GLN A 12 8.88 8.53 8.19
N MET A 13 8.95 7.73 9.27
CA MET A 13 8.50 8.12 10.60
C MET A 13 9.28 7.40 11.71
N PRO A 14 9.35 7.97 12.92
CA PRO A 14 9.93 7.29 14.08
C PRO A 14 9.14 6.05 14.52
N ARG A 15 9.85 5.11 15.18
CA ARG A 15 9.27 3.88 15.76
C ARG A 15 8.05 4.10 16.65
N GLU A 16 8.09 5.13 17.49
CA GLU A 16 6.98 5.44 18.38
C GLU A 16 5.71 5.83 17.61
N ASN A 17 5.85 6.65 16.56
CA ASN A 17 4.71 7.06 15.73
C ASN A 17 4.17 5.88 14.90
N LEU A 18 5.05 5.01 14.41
CA LEU A 18 4.63 3.78 13.75
C LEU A 18 3.85 2.87 14.71
N ALA A 19 4.35 2.65 15.92
CA ALA A 19 3.67 1.83 16.92
C ALA A 19 2.28 2.38 17.24
N ARG A 20 2.15 3.71 17.36
CA ARG A 20 0.87 4.40 17.55
C ARG A 20 -0.07 4.24 16.36
N TRP A 21 0.43 4.35 15.13
CA TRP A 21 -0.36 4.10 13.92
C TRP A 21 -0.83 2.64 13.84
N LEU A 22 0.08 1.69 14.08
CA LEU A 22 -0.22 0.25 14.05
C LEU A 22 -1.29 -0.14 15.07
N ALA A 23 -1.30 0.48 16.26
CA ALA A 23 -2.30 0.27 17.29
C ALA A 23 -3.59 1.09 17.10
N ALA A 24 -3.65 2.00 16.12
CA ALA A 24 -4.84 2.78 15.85
C ALA A 24 -5.88 1.96 15.07
N PRO A 25 -7.18 2.27 15.20
CA PRO A 25 -8.23 1.64 14.42
C PRO A 25 -7.97 1.78 12.91
N ALA A 26 -8.32 0.74 12.14
CA ALA A 26 -8.28 0.81 10.68
C ALA A 26 -9.21 1.94 10.20
N PRO A 27 -8.71 2.89 9.38
CA PRO A 27 -9.53 3.99 8.91
C PRO A 27 -10.58 3.49 7.91
N ALA A 28 -11.78 4.07 7.94
CA ALA A 28 -12.80 3.79 6.94
C ALA A 28 -12.37 4.35 5.57
N ALA A 29 -12.59 3.58 4.50
CA ALA A 29 -12.37 4.02 3.13
C ALA A 29 -13.26 5.23 2.77
N SER A 30 -14.47 5.30 3.34
CA SER A 30 -15.40 6.43 3.15
C SER A 30 -14.89 7.78 3.68
N ARG A 31 -13.78 7.81 4.44
CA ARG A 31 -13.11 9.06 4.83
C ARG A 31 -12.59 9.84 3.63
N TRP A 32 -12.33 9.17 2.51
CA TRP A 32 -11.83 9.77 1.29
C TRP A 32 -12.81 9.61 0.12
N SER A 33 -12.80 10.56 -0.81
CA SER A 33 -13.74 10.63 -1.94
C SER A 33 -13.07 10.59 -3.31
N ASP A 34 -11.74 10.60 -3.34
CA ASP A 34 -10.89 10.67 -4.53
C ASP A 34 -10.49 9.29 -5.09
N TRP A 35 -11.17 8.21 -4.67
CA TRP A 35 -10.89 6.83 -5.09
C TRP A 35 -10.90 6.62 -6.62
N ARG A 36 -11.61 7.47 -7.36
CA ARG A 36 -11.61 7.47 -8.83
C ARG A 36 -10.26 7.82 -9.47
N ALA A 37 -9.29 8.28 -8.69
CA ALA A 37 -7.94 8.54 -9.16
C ALA A 37 -7.06 7.27 -9.23
N ILE A 38 -7.54 6.13 -8.74
CA ILE A 38 -6.88 4.84 -8.96
C ILE A 38 -6.94 4.54 -10.47
N GLY A 39 -5.77 4.37 -11.09
CA GLY A 39 -5.66 4.06 -12.51
C GLY A 39 -6.06 2.63 -12.84
N GLY A 40 -6.04 2.29 -14.13
CA GLY A 40 -6.40 0.96 -14.62
C GLY A 40 -7.87 0.82 -15.04
N GLN A 41 -8.23 -0.37 -15.51
CA GLN A 41 -9.60 -0.68 -15.94
C GLN A 41 -10.28 -1.56 -14.90
N TRP A 42 -11.37 -1.07 -14.32
CA TRP A 42 -12.08 -1.72 -13.24
C TRP A 42 -13.52 -2.02 -13.64
N TYR A 43 -14.05 -3.17 -13.24
CA TYR A 43 -15.38 -3.62 -13.65
C TYR A 43 -16.32 -3.66 -12.43
N LEU A 44 -16.95 -2.53 -12.09
CA LEU A 44 -17.90 -2.46 -10.97
C LEU A 44 -19.33 -2.82 -11.38
N SER A 45 -19.78 -2.29 -12.51
CA SER A 45 -21.05 -2.61 -13.17
C SER A 45 -20.95 -2.20 -14.65
N GLU A 46 -21.47 -3.04 -15.56
CA GLU A 46 -21.49 -2.78 -17.02
C GLU A 46 -20.18 -2.27 -17.68
N GLY A 47 -19.02 -2.75 -17.24
CA GLY A 47 -17.79 -2.71 -18.04
C GLY A 47 -17.15 -1.34 -18.31
N LYS A 48 -17.12 -0.43 -17.32
CA LYS A 48 -16.53 0.91 -17.48
C LYS A 48 -15.47 1.21 -16.44
N ASP A 49 -14.44 1.95 -16.86
CA ASP A 49 -13.42 2.60 -16.03
C ASP A 49 -13.97 3.09 -14.67
N LEU A 50 -13.18 2.97 -13.61
CA LEU A 50 -13.52 3.48 -12.28
C LEU A 50 -13.87 4.97 -12.33
N ALA A 51 -13.18 5.75 -13.17
CA ALA A 51 -13.49 7.17 -13.38
C ALA A 51 -14.92 7.38 -13.94
N ALA A 52 -15.43 6.44 -14.72
CA ALA A 52 -16.76 6.46 -15.32
C ALA A 52 -17.84 5.71 -14.51
N SER A 53 -17.46 5.10 -13.38
CA SER A 53 -18.37 4.34 -12.53
C SER A 53 -19.39 5.23 -11.81
N SER A 54 -20.62 4.74 -11.66
CA SER A 54 -21.70 5.47 -10.98
C SER A 54 -21.36 5.73 -9.50
N ASN A 55 -21.92 6.79 -8.91
CA ASN A 55 -21.76 7.05 -7.47
C ASN A 55 -22.39 5.94 -6.61
N GLN A 56 -23.43 5.28 -7.12
CA GLN A 56 -24.08 4.19 -6.41
C GLN A 56 -23.18 2.96 -6.32
N ASP A 57 -22.57 2.56 -7.44
CA ASP A 57 -21.70 1.38 -7.50
C ASP A 57 -20.42 1.61 -6.71
N LEU A 58 -19.80 2.78 -6.88
CA LEU A 58 -18.63 3.15 -6.07
C LEU A 58 -19.00 3.21 -4.58
N GLY A 59 -20.14 3.82 -4.23
CA GLY A 59 -20.60 3.90 -2.84
C GLY A 59 -20.82 2.52 -2.21
N ARG A 60 -21.32 1.55 -2.98
CA ARG A 60 -21.47 0.16 -2.54
C ARG A 60 -20.11 -0.49 -2.27
N LEU A 61 -19.18 -0.37 -3.21
CA LEU A 61 -17.82 -0.88 -3.05
C LEU A 61 -17.13 -0.28 -1.81
N ILE A 62 -17.23 1.03 -1.62
CA ILE A 62 -16.65 1.72 -0.45
C ILE A 62 -17.28 1.22 0.85
N ALA A 63 -18.60 1.01 0.89
CA ALA A 63 -19.26 0.45 2.07
C ALA A 63 -18.79 -0.99 2.37
N GLU A 64 -18.53 -1.80 1.34
CA GLU A 64 -17.95 -3.14 1.52
C GLU A 64 -16.51 -3.05 2.05
N CYS A 65 -15.71 -2.10 1.56
CA CYS A 65 -14.35 -1.84 2.08
C CYS A 65 -14.38 -1.38 3.55
N ASP A 66 -15.29 -0.48 3.91
CA ASP A 66 -15.49 -0.04 5.30
C ASP A 66 -15.83 -1.22 6.22
N ALA A 67 -16.74 -2.09 5.77
CA ALA A 67 -17.13 -3.28 6.53
C ALA A 67 -15.95 -4.27 6.69
N MET A 68 -15.05 -4.34 5.72
CA MET A 68 -13.83 -5.15 5.80
C MET A 68 -12.83 -4.57 6.79
N LEU A 69 -12.51 -3.29 6.66
CA LEU A 69 -11.57 -2.58 7.52
C LEU A 69 -12.03 -2.67 8.98
N ALA A 70 -13.33 -2.56 9.24
CA ALA A 70 -13.91 -2.70 10.57
C ALA A 70 -13.82 -4.11 11.18
N ARG A 71 -13.51 -5.16 10.40
CA ARG A 71 -13.26 -6.52 10.93
C ARG A 71 -11.90 -6.63 11.61
N HIS A 72 -10.97 -5.73 11.28
CA HIS A 72 -9.65 -5.69 11.89
C HIS A 72 -9.68 -4.76 13.11
N PRO A 73 -9.16 -5.21 14.27
CA PRO A 73 -9.14 -4.40 15.48
C PRO A 73 -8.27 -3.13 15.34
N ASP A 74 -7.20 -3.20 14.56
CA ASP A 74 -6.23 -2.13 14.35
C ASP A 74 -5.50 -2.25 12.99
N ASN A 75 -4.71 -1.24 12.65
CA ASN A 75 -3.91 -1.22 11.42
C ASN A 75 -2.90 -2.38 11.35
N ARG A 76 -2.39 -2.83 12.51
CA ARG A 76 -1.47 -3.99 12.57
C ARG A 76 -2.15 -5.26 12.08
N ALA A 77 -3.33 -5.57 12.58
CA ALA A 77 -4.09 -6.74 12.16
C ALA A 77 -4.50 -6.66 10.68
N ALA A 78 -4.84 -5.46 10.19
CA ALA A 78 -5.19 -5.26 8.79
C ALA A 78 -3.98 -5.43 7.87
N LEU A 79 -2.84 -4.82 8.20
CA LEU A 79 -1.59 -4.96 7.44
C LEU A 79 -1.06 -6.40 7.49
N GLY A 80 -1.17 -7.06 8.66
CA GLY A 80 -0.81 -8.47 8.82
C GLY A 80 -1.63 -9.40 7.91
N ALA A 81 -2.92 -9.13 7.71
CA ALA A 81 -3.75 -9.88 6.79
C ALA A 81 -3.32 -9.71 5.32
N ILE A 82 -2.89 -8.50 4.94
CA ILE A 82 -2.33 -8.23 3.61
C ILE A 82 -1.02 -9.00 3.41
N LEU A 83 -0.11 -8.97 4.39
CA LEU A 83 1.13 -9.74 4.31
C LEU A 83 0.86 -11.25 4.24
N ALA A 84 -0.18 -11.73 4.93
CA ALA A 84 -0.57 -13.12 4.91
C ALA A 84 -1.15 -13.60 3.57
N SER A 85 -1.55 -12.68 2.66
CA SER A 85 -2.01 -13.07 1.32
C SER A 85 -0.87 -13.54 0.42
N ALA A 86 0.38 -13.25 0.78
CA ALA A 86 1.53 -13.71 0.04
C ALA A 86 1.72 -15.23 0.18
N GLU A 87 1.92 -15.92 -0.94
CA GLU A 87 2.08 -17.39 -0.96
C GLU A 87 3.38 -17.87 -0.29
N ALA A 88 4.42 -17.02 -0.25
CA ALA A 88 5.73 -17.40 0.28
C ALA A 88 6.23 -16.41 1.34
N GLU A 89 6.87 -16.92 2.40
CA GLU A 89 7.39 -16.10 3.50
C GLU A 89 8.54 -15.17 3.07
N ASN A 90 9.28 -15.52 2.02
CA ASN A 90 10.43 -14.74 1.55
C ASN A 90 10.04 -13.46 0.79
N ILE A 91 8.75 -13.31 0.42
CA ILE A 91 8.24 -12.12 -0.27
C ILE A 91 7.44 -11.19 0.66
N LYS A 92 7.29 -11.58 1.94
CA LYS A 92 6.67 -10.76 2.98
C LYS A 92 7.72 -9.87 3.62
N VAL A 93 7.47 -8.58 3.62
CA VAL A 93 8.36 -7.59 4.23
C VAL A 93 7.53 -6.68 5.14
N ALA A 94 7.98 -6.49 6.38
CA ALA A 94 7.47 -5.47 7.30
C ALA A 94 8.55 -5.11 8.32
N ALA A 95 9.32 -4.07 8.04
CA ALA A 95 10.53 -3.77 8.79
C ALA A 95 10.98 -2.33 8.68
N TYR A 96 11.75 -1.89 9.66
CA TYR A 96 12.57 -0.69 9.49
C TYR A 96 13.75 -0.95 8.55
N ASP A 97 14.16 0.10 7.84
CA ASP A 97 15.46 0.19 7.20
C ASP A 97 16.58 0.15 8.26
N ARG A 98 17.82 -0.02 7.81
CA ARG A 98 18.98 -0.15 8.69
C ARG A 98 19.13 1.04 9.64
N THR A 99 18.81 2.25 9.17
CA THR A 99 18.97 3.47 9.97
C THR A 99 17.85 3.64 11.00
N GLY A 100 16.75 2.89 10.88
CA GLY A 100 15.58 3.01 11.74
C GLY A 100 14.76 4.27 11.46
N THR A 101 14.93 4.88 10.30
CA THR A 101 14.26 6.14 9.91
C THR A 101 13.12 5.92 8.93
N ARG A 102 13.08 4.75 8.27
CA ARG A 102 12.03 4.38 7.32
C ARG A 102 11.49 3.01 7.66
N PHE A 103 10.18 2.87 7.69
CA PHE A 103 9.49 1.60 7.77
C PHE A 103 8.94 1.24 6.40
N VAL A 104 9.16 -0.01 5.99
CA VAL A 104 8.63 -0.54 4.74
C VAL A 104 7.84 -1.80 5.03
N ALA A 105 6.66 -1.92 4.43
CA ALA A 105 5.83 -3.12 4.48
C ALA A 105 5.20 -3.44 3.13
N GLY A 106 4.99 -4.73 2.83
CA GLY A 106 4.32 -5.15 1.61
C GLY A 106 4.58 -6.60 1.21
N SER A 107 4.01 -6.97 0.06
CA SER A 107 4.20 -8.27 -0.59
C SER A 107 4.39 -8.11 -2.09
N LEU A 108 5.30 -8.91 -2.66
CA LEU A 108 5.49 -9.05 -4.12
C LEU A 108 4.37 -9.86 -4.82
N THR A 109 3.40 -10.37 -4.06
CA THR A 109 2.17 -10.96 -4.61
C THR A 109 0.95 -10.48 -3.79
N TYR A 110 -0.03 -9.96 -4.50
CA TYR A 110 -1.16 -9.20 -3.97
C TYR A 110 -2.32 -9.18 -4.98
N SER A 111 -3.54 -9.02 -4.50
CA SER A 111 -4.77 -9.15 -5.29
C SER A 111 -4.89 -8.16 -6.46
N GLU A 112 -5.54 -8.58 -7.55
CA GLU A 112 -5.99 -7.72 -8.66
C GLU A 112 -7.40 -7.16 -8.43
N ASN A 113 -7.99 -7.34 -7.25
CA ASN A 113 -9.33 -6.83 -6.96
C ASN A 113 -9.26 -5.38 -6.46
N LEU A 114 -10.01 -4.47 -7.08
CA LEU A 114 -10.08 -3.06 -6.65
C LEU A 114 -10.45 -2.91 -5.17
N TYR A 115 -11.31 -3.80 -4.67
CA TYR A 115 -11.68 -3.86 -3.26
C TYR A 115 -10.44 -3.98 -2.37
N ASP A 116 -9.52 -4.89 -2.71
CA ASP A 116 -8.32 -5.12 -1.93
C ASP A 116 -7.42 -3.88 -2.02
N LEU A 117 -7.21 -3.33 -3.23
CA LEU A 117 -6.43 -2.09 -3.42
C LEU A 117 -6.95 -0.94 -2.55
N ILE A 118 -8.27 -0.72 -2.50
CA ILE A 118 -8.87 0.33 -1.66
C ILE A 118 -8.63 0.05 -0.18
N VAL A 119 -8.75 -1.20 0.28
CA VAL A 119 -8.45 -1.60 1.66
C VAL A 119 -6.98 -1.29 1.99
N PHE A 120 -6.04 -1.69 1.14
CA PHE A 120 -4.62 -1.39 1.31
C PHE A 120 -4.33 0.11 1.37
N PHE A 121 -4.82 0.88 0.40
CA PHE A 121 -4.62 2.33 0.38
C PHE A 121 -5.28 3.02 1.57
N SER A 122 -6.43 2.55 2.05
CA SER A 122 -7.07 3.11 3.25
C SER A 122 -6.16 2.96 4.47
N ILE A 123 -5.62 1.77 4.71
CA ILE A 123 -4.68 1.49 5.81
C ILE A 123 -3.45 2.39 5.69
N ALA A 124 -2.86 2.47 4.50
CA ALA A 124 -1.71 3.32 4.22
C ALA A 124 -2.00 4.81 4.48
N ARG A 125 -3.13 5.33 4.01
CA ARG A 125 -3.53 6.74 4.23
C ARG A 125 -3.70 7.08 5.69
N GLY A 126 -4.13 6.12 6.52
CA GLY A 126 -4.21 6.30 7.97
C GLY A 126 -2.88 6.70 8.60
N ALA A 127 -1.74 6.31 8.03
CA ALA A 127 -0.43 6.67 8.54
C ALA A 127 -0.14 8.18 8.46
N ALA A 128 -0.79 8.90 7.53
CA ALA A 128 -0.60 10.34 7.35
C ALA A 128 -0.99 11.17 8.58
N ASP A 129 -1.89 10.66 9.43
CA ASP A 129 -2.25 11.30 10.71
C ASP A 129 -1.13 11.21 11.76
N PHE A 130 -0.16 10.32 11.57
CA PHE A 130 0.95 10.03 12.50
C PHE A 130 2.31 10.50 11.96
N LEU A 131 2.35 11.07 10.76
CA LEU A 131 3.55 11.67 10.19
C LEU A 131 3.86 13.01 10.89
N GLU A 132 5.13 13.21 11.22
CA GLU A 132 5.66 14.52 11.64
C GLU A 132 5.75 15.48 10.45
N ALA A 133 6.01 16.77 10.69
CA ALA A 133 5.95 17.81 9.66
C ALA A 133 6.85 17.53 8.42
N ASP A 134 8.01 16.94 8.64
CA ASP A 134 8.96 16.49 7.61
C ASP A 134 8.76 15.01 7.21
N GLY A 135 7.87 14.30 7.89
CA GLY A 135 7.46 12.94 7.58
C GLY A 135 6.82 12.86 6.19
N ARG A 136 7.11 11.75 5.51
CA ARG A 136 6.64 11.43 4.16
C ARG A 136 6.32 9.96 4.07
N GLY A 137 5.41 9.60 3.18
CA GLY A 137 5.17 8.21 2.85
C GLY A 137 4.77 8.03 1.40
N LEU A 138 4.90 6.80 0.93
CA LEU A 138 4.50 6.38 -0.40
C LEU A 138 3.87 4.99 -0.28
N ALA A 139 2.65 4.84 -0.80
CA ALA A 139 2.02 3.56 -1.00
C ALA A 139 1.89 3.28 -2.50
N VAL A 140 2.24 2.09 -2.95
CA VAL A 140 2.29 1.71 -4.37
C VAL A 140 1.62 0.35 -4.55
N VAL A 141 0.82 0.24 -5.61
CA VAL A 141 0.39 -1.05 -6.17
C VAL A 141 0.94 -1.14 -7.59
N HIS A 142 1.76 -2.16 -7.84
CA HIS A 142 2.50 -2.30 -9.10
C HIS A 142 2.51 -3.76 -9.56
N ASP A 143 2.49 -3.97 -10.87
CA ASP A 143 2.58 -5.29 -11.49
C ASP A 143 4.04 -5.74 -11.68
N TYR A 144 4.53 -6.62 -10.81
CA TYR A 144 5.92 -7.11 -10.82
C TYR A 144 6.09 -8.53 -11.37
N LEU A 145 5.03 -9.33 -11.44
CA LEU A 145 5.19 -10.78 -11.60
C LEU A 145 5.41 -11.19 -13.05
N TRP A 146 4.71 -10.58 -14.00
CA TRP A 146 4.74 -11.03 -15.39
C TRP A 146 4.47 -9.87 -16.36
N GLY A 147 5.55 -9.28 -16.82
CA GLY A 147 5.57 -8.34 -17.92
C GLY A 147 7.01 -8.15 -18.36
N GLU A 148 7.21 -7.97 -19.68
CA GLU A 148 8.43 -7.33 -20.18
C GLU A 148 8.56 -5.94 -19.52
N GLU A 149 9.76 -5.35 -19.54
CA GLU A 149 10.06 -4.09 -18.81
C GLU A 149 9.08 -2.94 -19.14
N ASP A 150 8.43 -2.99 -20.31
CA ASP A 150 7.41 -2.06 -20.81
C ASP A 150 5.95 -2.42 -20.48
N GLU A 151 5.70 -3.62 -19.98
CA GLU A 151 4.38 -4.13 -19.58
C GLU A 151 4.12 -3.99 -18.08
N ARG A 152 5.18 -3.93 -17.26
CA ARG A 152 5.10 -3.68 -15.81
C ARG A 152 4.59 -2.27 -15.54
N LYS A 153 3.37 -2.16 -15.01
CA LYS A 153 2.72 -0.87 -14.78
C LYS A 153 2.33 -0.69 -13.32
N THR A 154 2.65 0.48 -12.79
CA THR A 154 2.08 0.96 -11.53
C THR A 154 0.61 1.24 -11.75
N VAL A 155 -0.24 0.51 -11.03
CA VAL A 155 -1.70 0.67 -11.09
C VAL A 155 -2.10 1.94 -10.37
N ALA A 156 -1.53 2.17 -9.18
CA ALA A 156 -1.70 3.39 -8.43
C ALA A 156 -0.53 3.62 -7.47
N ALA A 157 -0.21 4.89 -7.24
CA ALA A 157 0.70 5.32 -6.20
C ALA A 157 0.09 6.50 -5.45
N LEU A 158 0.35 6.55 -4.15
CA LEU A 158 -0.26 7.48 -3.23
C LEU A 158 0.81 8.08 -2.33
N GLU A 159 1.01 9.39 -2.44
CA GLU A 159 1.88 10.13 -1.55
C GLU A 159 1.16 10.47 -0.25
N LEU A 160 1.91 10.36 0.85
CA LEU A 160 1.46 10.70 2.19
C LEU A 160 2.33 11.83 2.75
N ALA A 161 1.67 12.79 3.39
CA ALA A 161 2.29 13.92 4.07
C ALA A 161 1.66 14.10 5.45
N ALA A 162 2.34 14.86 6.31
CA ALA A 162 1.86 15.21 7.65
C ALA A 162 0.43 15.76 7.66
N ASN A 163 -0.21 15.71 8.84
CA ASN A 163 -1.56 16.24 9.09
C ASN A 163 -2.65 15.57 8.25
N GLY A 164 -2.52 14.27 7.97
CA GLY A 164 -3.51 13.51 7.20
C GLY A 164 -3.48 13.79 5.68
N GLY A 165 -2.45 14.50 5.20
CA GLY A 165 -2.29 14.81 3.79
C GLY A 165 -2.05 13.54 2.97
N SER A 166 -2.82 13.34 1.91
CA SER A 166 -2.59 12.24 0.97
C SER A 166 -3.16 12.54 -0.40
N VAL A 167 -2.43 12.16 -1.46
CA VAL A 167 -2.82 12.43 -2.85
C VAL A 167 -2.38 11.29 -3.77
N PHE A 168 -3.26 10.87 -4.67
CA PHE A 168 -2.90 9.93 -5.73
C PHE A 168 -2.01 10.62 -6.75
N LEU A 169 -0.93 9.97 -7.13
CA LEU A 169 -0.02 10.48 -8.14
C LEU A 169 -0.69 10.44 -9.53
N ALA A 170 -0.45 11.49 -10.31
CA ALA A 170 -0.87 11.53 -11.71
C ALA A 170 -0.12 10.47 -12.53
N SER A 171 -0.72 10.01 -13.63
CA SER A 171 -0.19 8.92 -14.47
C SER A 171 1.26 9.16 -14.92
N GLU A 172 1.64 10.40 -15.21
CA GLU A 172 3.00 10.78 -15.64
C GLU A 172 4.06 10.57 -14.54
N ALA A 173 3.67 10.64 -13.26
CA ALA A 173 4.55 10.46 -12.11
C ALA A 173 4.64 8.99 -11.64
N LEU A 174 3.75 8.12 -12.11
CA LEU A 174 3.69 6.71 -11.69
C LEU A 174 4.94 5.90 -12.07
N GLY A 175 5.56 6.22 -13.21
CA GLY A 175 6.81 5.57 -13.64
C GLY A 175 8.00 5.91 -12.74
N GLN A 176 8.05 7.14 -12.21
CA GLN A 176 9.09 7.55 -11.27
C GLN A 176 8.85 6.96 -9.87
N ALA A 177 7.59 6.83 -9.46
CA ALA A 177 7.22 6.18 -8.19
C ALA A 177 7.58 4.68 -8.19
N ALA A 178 7.44 4.00 -9.32
CA ALA A 178 7.89 2.62 -9.50
C ALA A 178 9.40 2.49 -9.30
N GLY A 179 10.21 3.29 -10.00
CA GLY A 179 11.68 3.19 -9.92
C GLY A 179 12.25 3.56 -8.54
N ALA A 180 11.66 4.54 -7.85
CA ALA A 180 12.04 4.86 -6.47
C ALA A 180 11.71 3.72 -5.49
N PHE A 181 10.66 2.95 -5.80
CA PHE A 181 10.24 1.79 -5.05
C PHE A 181 11.09 0.54 -5.39
N GLU A 182 11.42 0.30 -6.66
CA GLU A 182 12.35 -0.76 -7.10
C GLU A 182 13.71 -0.62 -6.43
N ALA A 183 14.30 0.57 -6.44
CA ALA A 183 15.56 0.83 -5.76
C ALA A 183 15.49 0.53 -4.24
N MET A 184 14.30 0.66 -3.65
CA MET A 184 14.08 0.38 -2.24
C MET A 184 13.89 -1.13 -1.98
N VAL A 185 13.17 -1.84 -2.85
CA VAL A 185 13.07 -3.30 -2.82
C VAL A 185 14.43 -3.94 -3.03
N ASP A 186 15.21 -3.48 -4.00
CA ASP A 186 16.56 -3.97 -4.26
C ASP A 186 17.45 -3.73 -3.03
N ALA A 187 17.41 -2.53 -2.45
CA ALA A 187 18.14 -2.24 -1.22
C ALA A 187 17.71 -3.12 -0.03
N MET A 188 16.43 -3.51 0.04
CA MET A 188 15.89 -4.33 1.12
C MET A 188 16.06 -5.83 0.93
N LEU A 189 16.01 -6.33 -0.32
CA LEU A 189 16.08 -7.76 -0.64
C LEU A 189 17.49 -8.22 -0.98
N GLU A 190 18.31 -7.38 -1.62
CA GLU A 190 19.62 -7.84 -2.09
C GLU A 190 20.68 -7.89 -0.98
N GLY A 191 20.44 -7.28 0.19
CA GLY A 191 21.41 -7.29 1.30
C GLY A 191 22.80 -6.77 0.88
N LYS A 192 22.88 -5.96 -0.19
CA LYS A 192 24.14 -5.56 -0.83
C LYS A 192 25.10 -4.84 0.11
N GLU A 193 24.57 -4.17 1.13
CA GLU A 193 25.35 -3.47 2.15
C GLU A 193 25.51 -4.24 3.47
N ASP A 194 24.67 -5.25 3.73
CA ASP A 194 24.72 -6.12 4.91
C ASP A 194 23.98 -7.44 4.65
N PRO A 195 24.71 -8.53 4.32
CA PRO A 195 24.13 -9.84 4.08
C PRO A 195 23.42 -10.46 5.30
N ALA A 196 23.56 -9.89 6.50
CA ALA A 196 22.88 -10.34 7.71
C ALA A 196 21.57 -9.58 7.99
N PHE A 197 21.30 -8.49 7.26
CA PHE A 197 20.11 -7.68 7.44
C PHE A 197 18.93 -8.26 6.63
N HIS A 198 18.22 -9.21 7.23
CA HIS A 198 17.00 -9.81 6.68
C HIS A 198 15.78 -9.56 7.57
N PRO A 199 15.34 -8.31 7.76
CA PRO A 199 14.20 -8.06 8.63
C PRO A 199 12.91 -8.43 7.87
N ARG A 200 12.45 -9.66 8.04
CA ARG A 200 11.31 -10.18 7.26
C ARG A 200 9.98 -9.69 7.79
N ASN A 201 9.75 -9.84 9.09
CA ASN A 201 8.51 -9.40 9.72
C ASN A 201 8.75 -8.95 11.16
N GLN A 202 8.91 -7.65 11.36
CA GLN A 202 8.97 -7.00 12.68
C GLN A 202 7.58 -6.55 13.15
N LEU A 203 6.52 -6.83 12.38
CA LEU A 203 5.17 -6.34 12.69
C LEU A 203 4.67 -6.84 14.04
N ASP A 204 5.09 -8.01 14.53
CA ASP A 204 4.68 -8.49 15.86
C ASP A 204 5.54 -7.94 17.02
N HIS A 205 6.60 -7.20 16.69
CA HIS A 205 7.62 -6.71 17.63
C HIS A 205 7.70 -5.18 17.71
N LEU A 206 6.82 -4.48 16.99
CA LEU A 206 6.74 -3.02 16.89
C LEU A 206 5.62 -2.43 17.72
#